data_AF-A0A7V1EEB8-F1
#
_entry.id   AF-A0A7V1EEB8-F1
#
_cell.length_a   1.000
_cell.length_b   1.000
_cell.length_c   1.000
_cell.angle_alpha   90.00
_cell.angle_beta   90.00
_cell.angle_gamma   90.00
#
_symmetry.space_group_name_H-M   'P 1'
#
loop_
_entity.id
_entity.type
_entity.pdbx_description
1 polymer ?
#
loop_
_entity_poly.entity_id
_entity_poly.type
_entity_poly.pdbx_seq_one_letter_code
_entity_poly.pdbx_strand_id
1 'polypeptide(L)' 'MKVEIEILNEEVEKITIPLGLKTIELDAKRGPNGLNIIAVIDKDGGVTISDCEKVTRLLND' A
#
# COMPACT_ATOMS: atom_id res chain seq x y z
N MET A 1 -1.10 13.57 14.20
CA MET A 1 0.11 12.85 13.74
C MET A 1 0.02 12.75 12.22
N LYS A 2 0.50 13.77 11.50
CA LYS A 2 0.32 13.88 10.04
C LYS A 2 1.56 13.43 9.25
N VAL A 3 2.72 13.44 9.92
CA VAL A 3 4.04 13.14 9.34
C VAL A 3 4.24 11.64 9.04
N GLU A 4 3.49 10.74 9.68
CA GLU A 4 3.66 9.29 9.44
C GLU A 4 3.01 8.79 8.14
N ILE A 5 1.89 9.39 7.71
CA ILE A 5 1.13 8.86 6.56
C ILE A 5 1.78 9.25 5.22
N GLU A 6 2.41 10.41 5.13
CA GLU A 6 3.12 10.86 3.93
C GLU A 6 4.33 9.96 3.65
N ILE A 7 5.14 9.67 4.68
CA ILE A 7 6.27 8.74 4.57
C ILE A 7 5.77 7.34 4.17
N LEU A 8 4.69 6.86 4.81
CA LEU A 8 4.13 5.56 4.46
C LEU A 8 3.62 5.52 3.02
N ASN A 9 3.04 6.60 2.54
CA ASN A 9 2.59 6.70 1.16
C ASN A 9 3.76 6.64 0.17
N GLU A 10 4.86 7.34 0.46
CA GLU A 10 6.08 7.24 -0.34
C GLU A 10 6.64 5.81 -0.38
N GLU A 11 6.64 5.09 0.74
CA GLU A 11 7.11 3.69 0.78
C GLU A 11 6.19 2.74 0.02
N VAL A 12 4.86 2.90 0.14
CA VAL A 12 3.90 2.12 -0.64
C VAL A 12 4.04 2.43 -2.14
N GLU A 13 4.22 3.69 -2.51
CA GLU A 13 4.40 4.10 -3.91
C GLU A 13 5.67 3.52 -4.54
N LYS A 14 6.77 3.41 -3.79
CA LYS A 14 8.00 2.73 -4.28
C LYS A 14 7.74 1.27 -4.69
N ILE A 15 6.76 0.62 -4.07
CA ILE A 15 6.37 -0.76 -4.37
C ILE A 15 5.32 -0.80 -5.49
N THR A 16 4.32 0.08 -5.46
CA THR A 16 3.19 0.02 -6.40
C THR A 16 3.53 0.56 -7.79
N ILE A 17 4.30 1.66 -7.88
CA ILE A 17 4.62 2.31 -9.17
C ILE A 17 5.34 1.35 -10.14
N PRO A 18 6.38 0.60 -9.74
CA PRO A 18 7.05 -0.36 -10.64
C PRO A 18 6.13 -1.50 -11.13
N LEU A 19 5.04 -1.78 -10.39
CA LEU A 19 4.05 -2.78 -10.76
C LEU A 19 2.96 -2.23 -11.68
N GLY A 20 3.04 -0.95 -12.07
CA GLY A 20 2.00 -0.26 -12.84
C GLY A 20 0.75 0.04 -12.03
N LEU A 21 0.84 0.00 -10.70
CA LEU A 21 -0.26 0.25 -9.78
C LEU A 21 -0.22 1.68 -9.25
N LYS A 22 -1.39 2.26 -9.02
CA LYS A 22 -1.57 3.56 -8.39
C LYS A 22 -2.19 3.39 -7.01
N THR A 23 -1.58 3.98 -5.99
CA THR A 23 -2.21 4.10 -4.67
C THR A 23 -3.24 5.22 -4.70
N ILE A 24 -4.49 4.90 -4.37
CA ILE A 24 -5.61 5.85 -4.36
C ILE A 24 -5.86 6.38 -2.96
N GLU A 25 -5.80 5.49 -1.97
CA GLU A 25 -5.97 5.83 -0.56
C GLU A 25 -5.03 4.98 0.29
N LEU A 26 -4.58 5.57 1.39
CA LEU A 26 -3.78 4.90 2.39
C LEU A 26 -4.28 5.29 3.77
N ASP A 27 -4.61 4.28 4.56
CA ASP A 27 -4.91 4.43 5.98
C ASP A 27 -3.95 3.57 6.81
N ALA A 28 -3.58 4.08 7.97
CA ALA A 28 -2.67 3.41 8.89
C ALA A 28 -3.17 3.59 10.32
N LYS A 29 -3.44 2.47 10.98
CA LYS A 29 -3.96 2.46 12.35
C LYS A 29 -3.16 1.52 13.23
N ARG A 30 -2.62 2.05 14.32
CA ARG A 30 -1.97 1.24 15.36
C ARG A 30 -3.04 0.48 16.15
N GLY A 31 -2.90 -0.84 16.21
CA GLY A 31 -3.74 -1.76 16.97
C GLY A 31 -2.93 -2.64 17.92
N PRO A 32 -3.59 -3.56 18.65
CA PRO A 32 -2.91 -4.46 19.59
C PRO A 32 -1.81 -5.33 18.96
N ASN A 33 -1.90 -5.57 17.65
CA ASN A 33 -0.98 -6.43 16.89
C ASN A 33 0.03 -5.64 16.05
N GLY A 34 0.21 -4.34 16.31
CA GLY A 34 1.14 -3.48 15.57
C GLY A 34 0.44 -2.46 14.69
N LEU A 35 1.09 -2.07 13.59
CA LEU A 35 0.56 -1.09 12.64
C LEU A 35 -0.21 -1.82 11.54
N ASN A 36 -1.52 -1.57 11.45
CA ASN A 36 -2.34 -2.05 10.34
C ASN A 36 -2.33 -1.00 9.24
N ILE A 37 -1.94 -1.41 8.03
CA ILE A 37 -1.90 -0.57 6.85
C ILE A 37 -2.98 -1.05 5.87
N ILE A 38 -3.79 -0.13 5.37
CA ILE A 38 -4.81 -0.39 4.36
C ILE A 38 -4.48 0.50 3.17
N ALA A 39 -4.11 -0.13 2.04
CA ALA A 39 -3.84 0.56 0.78
C ALA A 39 -4.94 0.21 -0.22
N VAL A 40 -5.59 1.21 -0.79
CA VAL A 40 -6.48 1.06 -1.94
C VAL A 40 -5.66 1.32 -3.19
N ILE A 41 -5.57 0.33 -4.06
CA ILE A 41 -4.77 0.39 -5.29
C ILE A 41 -5.66 0.28 -6.52
N ASP A 42 -5.20 0.88 -7.62
CA ASP A 42 -5.83 0.82 -8.93
C ASP A 42 -4.80 0.47 -10.02
N LYS A 43 -5.28 -0.10 -11.11
CA LYS A 43 -4.50 -0.46 -12.29
C LYS A 43 -5.33 -0.24 -13.54
N ASP A 44 -4.75 0.33 -14.59
CA ASP A 44 -5.42 0.35 -15.88
C ASP A 44 -5.70 -1.10 -16.35
N GLY A 45 -6.94 -1.37 -16.78
CA GLY A 45 -7.42 -2.72 -17.07
C GLY A 45 -7.85 -3.55 -15.84
N GLY A 46 -7.80 -2.98 -14.64
CA GLY A 46 -8.32 -3.58 -13.41
C GLY A 46 -7.26 -4.28 -12.55
N VAL A 47 -7.48 -4.25 -11.24
CA VAL A 47 -6.64 -4.91 -10.24
C VAL A 47 -7.04 -6.38 -10.10
N THR A 48 -6.04 -7.27 -10.10
CA THR A 48 -6.25 -8.69 -9.83
C THR A 48 -5.84 -9.05 -8.40
N ILE A 49 -6.34 -10.19 -7.90
CA ILE A 49 -5.92 -10.70 -6.58
C ILE A 49 -4.40 -10.91 -6.51
N SER A 50 -3.77 -11.35 -7.61
CA SER A 50 -2.31 -11.53 -7.66
C SER A 50 -1.54 -10.22 -7.49
N ASP A 51 -2.09 -9.09 -7.95
CA ASP A 51 -1.49 -7.78 -7.73
C ASP A 51 -1.51 -7.42 -6.23
N CYS A 52 -2.65 -7.63 -5.56
CA CYS A 52 -2.79 -7.42 -4.12
C CYS A 52 -1.84 -8.30 -3.30
N GLU A 53 -1.70 -9.58 -3.66
CA GLU A 53 -0.77 -10.51 -3.01
C GLU A 53 0.68 -10.08 -3.17
N LYS A 54 1.08 -9.64 -4.37
CA LYS A 54 2.44 -9.15 -4.63
C LYS A 54 2.78 -7.92 -3.80
N VAL A 55 1.88 -6.93 -3.78
CA VAL A 55 2.06 -5.72 -2.96
C VAL A 55 2.17 -6.08 -1.48
N THR A 56 1.30 -6.97 -1.00
CA THR A 56 1.32 -7.42 0.41
C THR A 56 2.64 -8.10 0.77
N ARG A 57 3.19 -8.94 -0.12
CA ARG A 57 4.49 -9.59 0.13
C ARG A 57 5.62 -8.57 0.21
N LEU A 58 5.69 -7.67 -0.77
CA LEU A 58 6.74 -6.65 -0.84
C LEU A 58 6.69 -5.64 0.32
N LEU A 59 5.52 -5.40 0.91
CA LEU A 59 5.39 -4.57 2.11
C LEU A 59 5.82 -5.27 3.41
N ASN A 60 5.90 -6.60 3.41
CA ASN A 60 6.25 -7.39 4.60
C ASN A 60 7.67 -7.99 4.53
N ASP A 61 8.39 -7.77 3.42
CA ASP A 61 9.82 -8.11 3.27
C ASP A 61 10.72 -7.00 3.87
#